data_AF-A0A5J6QTF0-F1
#
_entry.id   AF-A0A5J6QTF0-F1
#
_cell.length_a   1.000
_cell.length_b   1.000
_cell.length_c   1.000
_cell.angle_alpha   90.00
_cell.angle_beta   90.00
_cell.angle_gamma   90.00
#
_symmetry.space_group_name_H-M   'P 1'
#
loop_
_entity.id
_entity.type
_entity.pdbx_description
1 polymer ?
#
loop_
_entity_poly.entity_id
_entity_poly.type
_entity_poly.pdbx_seq_one_letter_code
_entity_poly.pdbx_strand_id
1 'polypeptide(L)'
;MFQYKPLAAAILALVSIQALADDSLSNQTQNGFENVAEVQQDAAPSAATQDQTGEGNNAYADQSNGSGTLTQAQNGLFNASTGVQSTEAGSHITHTQAGEWNGAHSEQWFNNNSHATVTQDGDYNSAFSFQDSQIASHVEINQGDSENIANAEQIAGTDNRTTIDQSGIANESGTWQIDQTGSRIGIQQGGELNTAYVDQSQGNSNQVDVFQTGESGYLEVWQTEQENSQVSIDQGGGALNELVVDQSFGSGNLAAMIQSGDTNAAWADQYESIDSTTTVTQGGSGNLALTYQEGDRLGLTVSQTGNDNNVYASNWQGAQEGGQFGADQAVVLSQDGNRNTANFTQEGNFNELYFDQVGDDNTLAVSQRDSNNLAEGSSDGTGNSVEVDQSGSENLSQTFQSAGGGNLASITQTDMNNLSVVSQAGWDNQATVTQSNFNMTANVDQTGTGNTAIVVQQ
;
A
#
# COMPACT_ATOMS: atom_id res chain seq x y z
N MET A 1 69.11 4.19 -21.33
CA MET A 1 69.18 2.73 -21.11
C MET A 1 68.30 2.44 -19.91
N PHE A 2 67.06 2.01 -20.18
CA PHE A 2 66.03 1.71 -19.19
C PHE A 2 66.40 0.47 -18.39
N GLN A 3 66.34 0.53 -17.06
CA GLN A 3 66.11 -0.65 -16.21
C GLN A 3 65.34 -0.22 -14.95
N TYR A 4 64.02 -0.09 -15.07
CA TYR A 4 63.14 -0.36 -13.95
C TYR A 4 63.18 -1.86 -13.69
N LYS A 5 63.42 -2.24 -12.43
CA LYS A 5 63.33 -3.63 -11.97
C LYS A 5 61.89 -4.13 -12.19
N PRO A 6 61.70 -5.41 -12.56
CA PRO A 6 60.37 -5.95 -12.83
C PRO A 6 59.53 -5.94 -11.55
N LEU A 7 58.37 -5.31 -11.61
CA LEU A 7 57.23 -5.67 -10.78
C LEU A 7 57.01 -7.17 -11.00
N ALA A 8 57.13 -7.97 -9.94
CA ALA A 8 56.72 -9.36 -9.99
C ALA A 8 55.19 -9.39 -10.08
N ALA A 9 54.69 -9.43 -11.31
CA ALA A 9 53.34 -9.83 -11.62
C ALA A 9 53.16 -11.32 -11.27
N ALA A 10 51.94 -11.63 -10.80
CA ALA A 10 51.30 -12.93 -10.81
C ALA A 10 51.99 -14.06 -10.03
N ILE A 11 51.50 -14.29 -8.81
CA ILE A 11 51.15 -15.66 -8.41
C ILE A 11 49.63 -15.71 -8.34
N LEU A 12 49.05 -15.97 -9.52
CA LEU A 12 47.75 -16.60 -9.65
C LEU A 12 47.91 -18.03 -9.14
N ALA A 13 47.31 -18.35 -8.01
CA ALA A 13 47.03 -19.72 -7.63
C ALA A 13 45.52 -19.84 -7.51
N LEU A 14 44.89 -20.24 -8.63
CA LEU A 14 43.64 -20.99 -8.59
C LEU A 14 43.86 -22.15 -7.62
N VAL A 15 43.26 -22.04 -6.45
CA VAL A 15 42.92 -23.22 -5.66
C VAL A 15 41.41 -23.22 -5.61
N SER A 16 40.79 -23.81 -6.63
CA SER A 16 39.48 -24.43 -6.41
C SER A 16 39.73 -25.52 -5.38
N ILE A 17 39.56 -25.22 -4.09
CA ILE A 17 39.46 -26.26 -3.08
C ILE A 17 38.10 -26.90 -3.36
N GLN A 18 38.09 -27.95 -4.19
CA GLN A 18 36.95 -28.84 -4.28
C GLN A 18 36.87 -29.53 -2.91
N ALA A 19 36.10 -28.95 -1.99
CA ALA A 19 35.69 -29.63 -0.77
C ALA A 19 34.75 -30.76 -1.22
N LEU A 20 35.30 -31.95 -1.40
CA LEU A 20 34.53 -33.16 -1.69
C LEU A 20 33.81 -33.60 -0.40
N ALA A 21 32.72 -32.92 -0.06
CA ALA A 21 31.61 -33.54 0.65
C ALA A 21 30.84 -34.43 -0.36
N ASP A 22 30.21 -35.50 0.12
CA ASP A 22 29.52 -36.56 -0.63
C ASP A 22 28.64 -35.98 -1.79
N ASP A 23 29.14 -36.07 -3.04
CA ASP A 23 28.54 -35.50 -4.27
C ASP A 23 28.25 -33.98 -4.28
N SER A 24 28.96 -33.17 -3.47
CA SER A 24 28.86 -31.70 -3.48
C SER A 24 29.81 -31.04 -4.50
N LEU A 25 29.38 -29.91 -5.08
CA LEU A 25 30.11 -29.11 -6.06
C LEU A 25 30.42 -27.71 -5.50
N SER A 26 31.68 -27.29 -5.61
CA SER A 26 32.10 -25.91 -5.34
C SER A 26 32.93 -25.38 -6.51
N ASN A 27 32.45 -24.32 -7.16
CA ASN A 27 33.11 -23.63 -8.26
C ASN A 27 33.43 -22.18 -7.85
N GLN A 28 34.71 -21.83 -7.81
CA GLN A 28 35.16 -20.49 -7.44
C GLN A 28 36.03 -19.90 -8.54
N THR A 29 35.62 -18.75 -9.09
CA THR A 29 36.36 -17.98 -10.10
C THR A 29 36.63 -16.59 -9.57
N GLN A 30 37.90 -16.17 -9.53
CA GLN A 30 38.29 -14.85 -9.06
C GLN A 30 39.23 -14.20 -10.06
N ASN A 31 38.85 -13.02 -10.56
CA ASN A 31 39.62 -12.23 -11.51
C ASN A 31 39.79 -10.79 -11.01
N GLY A 32 40.95 -10.49 -10.44
CA GLY A 32 41.30 -9.15 -9.96
C GLY A 32 42.13 -9.17 -8.69
N PHE A 33 41.98 -8.16 -7.82
CA PHE A 33 42.82 -7.97 -6.63
C PHE A 33 42.00 -8.13 -5.34
N GLU A 34 42.54 -8.83 -4.34
CA GLU A 34 41.96 -8.92 -2.99
C GLU A 34 40.50 -9.43 -2.89
N ASN A 35 40.00 -10.17 -3.89
CA ASN A 35 38.70 -10.84 -3.79
C ASN A 35 38.79 -12.05 -2.82
N VAL A 36 37.74 -12.25 -2.01
CA VAL A 36 37.60 -13.34 -1.03
C VAL A 36 36.36 -14.16 -1.35
N ALA A 37 36.53 -15.48 -1.50
CA ALA A 37 35.47 -16.44 -1.77
C ALA A 37 35.59 -17.60 -0.77
N GLU A 38 34.56 -17.82 0.04
CA GLU A 38 34.52 -18.86 1.07
C GLU A 38 33.25 -19.72 0.90
N VAL A 39 33.42 -21.04 0.96
CA VAL A 39 32.34 -22.03 0.87
C VAL A 39 32.52 -23.06 2.00
N GLN A 40 31.47 -23.27 2.80
CA GLN A 40 31.36 -24.35 3.78
C GLN A 40 30.24 -25.33 3.37
N GLN A 41 30.56 -26.62 3.22
CA GLN A 41 29.62 -27.68 2.81
C GLN A 41 29.91 -28.94 3.64
N ASP A 42 28.94 -29.39 4.46
CA ASP A 42 29.07 -30.54 5.37
C ASP A 42 27.96 -31.61 5.17
N ALA A 43 26.94 -31.33 4.34
CA ALA A 43 25.79 -32.20 4.05
C ALA A 43 25.83 -32.84 2.64
N ALA A 44 24.90 -33.76 2.35
CA ALA A 44 24.75 -34.47 1.07
C ALA A 44 24.41 -33.49 -0.10
N PRO A 45 24.41 -33.91 -1.39
CA PRO A 45 24.88 -33.11 -2.52
C PRO A 45 24.35 -31.67 -2.52
N SER A 46 25.28 -30.72 -2.38
CA SER A 46 25.04 -29.28 -2.42
C SER A 46 25.89 -28.63 -3.52
N ALA A 47 25.46 -27.51 -4.08
CA ALA A 47 26.20 -26.81 -5.14
C ALA A 47 26.41 -25.34 -4.81
N ALA A 48 27.66 -24.88 -4.81
CA ALA A 48 28.03 -23.49 -4.62
C ALA A 48 28.85 -23.00 -5.83
N THR A 49 28.48 -21.85 -6.40
CA THR A 49 29.24 -21.16 -7.46
C THR A 49 29.48 -19.71 -7.06
N GLN A 50 30.74 -19.28 -7.04
CA GLN A 50 31.17 -17.92 -6.73
C GLN A 50 32.02 -17.39 -7.89
N ASP A 51 31.60 -16.31 -8.54
CA ASP A 51 32.32 -15.63 -9.62
C ASP A 51 32.55 -14.16 -9.24
N GLN A 52 33.80 -13.75 -9.10
CA GLN A 52 34.18 -12.42 -8.65
C GLN A 52 35.14 -11.77 -9.64
N THR A 53 34.76 -10.64 -10.20
CA THR A 53 35.62 -9.80 -11.04
C THR A 53 35.76 -8.41 -10.42
N GLY A 54 36.99 -7.91 -10.31
CA GLY A 54 37.28 -6.59 -9.75
C GLY A 54 38.13 -6.63 -8.47
N GLU A 55 37.92 -5.69 -7.55
CA GLU A 55 38.77 -5.52 -6.36
C GLU A 55 37.97 -5.65 -5.05
N GLY A 56 38.49 -6.42 -4.10
CA GLY A 56 37.96 -6.44 -2.73
C GLY A 56 36.55 -7.04 -2.56
N ASN A 57 36.01 -7.75 -3.56
CA ASN A 57 34.70 -8.41 -3.43
C ASN A 57 34.78 -9.58 -2.45
N ASN A 58 33.77 -9.73 -1.59
CA ASN A 58 33.70 -10.77 -0.57
C ASN A 58 32.42 -11.60 -0.74
N ALA A 59 32.58 -12.91 -0.90
CA ALA A 59 31.49 -13.87 -1.06
C ALA A 59 31.63 -15.01 -0.04
N TYR A 60 30.58 -15.24 0.75
CA TYR A 60 30.47 -16.33 1.71
C TYR A 60 29.24 -17.19 1.41
N ALA A 61 29.43 -18.51 1.41
CA ALA A 61 28.39 -19.50 1.19
C ALA A 61 28.47 -20.59 2.26
N ASP A 62 27.40 -20.79 3.03
CA ASP A 62 27.27 -21.87 4.01
C ASP A 62 26.12 -22.79 3.65
N GLN A 63 26.46 -24.04 3.33
CA GLN A 63 25.52 -25.14 3.08
C GLN A 63 25.86 -26.34 3.98
N SER A 64 26.38 -26.09 5.19
CA SER A 64 26.78 -27.12 6.15
C SER A 64 25.66 -28.14 6.46
N ASN A 65 24.39 -27.74 6.36
CA ASN A 65 23.25 -28.60 6.64
C ASN A 65 22.22 -28.66 5.49
N GLY A 66 22.52 -28.14 4.30
CA GLY A 66 21.57 -28.01 3.19
C GLY A 66 21.96 -28.81 1.94
N SER A 67 21.00 -29.09 1.06
CA SER A 67 21.21 -29.75 -0.26
C SER A 67 20.82 -28.87 -1.46
N GLY A 68 20.83 -27.55 -1.26
CA GLY A 68 20.41 -26.55 -2.25
C GLY A 68 21.53 -26.11 -3.20
N THR A 69 21.21 -25.11 -4.03
CA THR A 69 22.18 -24.41 -4.88
C THR A 69 22.35 -22.97 -4.44
N LEU A 70 23.60 -22.51 -4.39
CA LEU A 70 23.96 -21.13 -4.08
C LEU A 70 24.85 -20.58 -5.19
N THR A 71 24.44 -19.48 -5.82
CA THR A 71 25.21 -18.80 -6.87
C THR A 71 25.43 -17.33 -6.49
N GLN A 72 26.68 -16.87 -6.53
CA GLN A 72 27.06 -15.50 -6.21
C GLN A 72 27.96 -14.97 -7.34
N ALA A 73 27.52 -13.91 -8.01
CA ALA A 73 28.28 -13.22 -9.05
C ALA A 73 28.49 -11.76 -8.65
N GLN A 74 29.74 -11.31 -8.56
CA GLN A 74 30.10 -9.95 -8.15
C GLN A 74 31.04 -9.33 -9.18
N ASN A 75 30.68 -8.17 -9.73
CA ASN A 75 31.48 -7.42 -10.68
C ASN A 75 31.64 -5.96 -10.25
N GLY A 76 32.81 -5.60 -9.73
CA GLY A 76 33.08 -4.25 -9.28
C GLY A 76 34.00 -4.20 -8.06
N LEU A 77 33.76 -3.24 -7.17
CA LEU A 77 34.62 -2.97 -6.02
C LEU A 77 33.88 -3.22 -4.70
N PHE A 78 34.51 -3.94 -3.78
CA PHE A 78 34.05 -4.08 -2.39
C PHE A 78 32.60 -4.55 -2.20
N ASN A 79 32.04 -5.32 -3.14
CA ASN A 79 30.72 -5.92 -2.97
C ASN A 79 30.79 -7.08 -1.95
N ALA A 80 29.77 -7.20 -1.11
CA ALA A 80 29.65 -8.22 -0.08
C ALA A 80 28.41 -9.09 -0.32
N SER A 81 28.57 -10.41 -0.30
CA SER A 81 27.51 -11.38 -0.56
C SER A 81 27.59 -12.55 0.42
N THR A 82 26.52 -12.79 1.17
CA THR A 82 26.40 -13.90 2.13
C THR A 82 25.18 -14.74 1.80
N GLY A 83 25.34 -16.05 1.60
CA GLY A 83 24.22 -16.97 1.47
C GLY A 83 24.35 -18.13 2.46
N VAL A 84 23.25 -18.43 3.16
CA VAL A 84 23.18 -19.52 4.14
C VAL A 84 21.99 -20.43 3.80
N GLN A 85 22.23 -21.73 3.68
CA GLN A 85 21.21 -22.75 3.48
C GLN A 85 21.36 -23.87 4.51
N SER A 86 20.30 -24.11 5.28
CA SER A 86 20.29 -25.12 6.33
C SER A 86 19.02 -25.95 6.26
N THR A 87 19.16 -27.28 6.16
CA THR A 87 18.05 -28.25 6.09
C THR A 87 17.10 -28.05 4.90
N GLU A 88 17.67 -27.66 3.76
CA GLU A 88 16.98 -27.34 2.51
C GLU A 88 16.90 -28.53 1.54
N ALA A 89 15.81 -28.62 0.76
CA ALA A 89 15.66 -29.56 -0.35
C ALA A 89 15.30 -28.85 -1.66
N GLY A 90 16.25 -28.77 -2.60
CA GLY A 90 16.03 -28.18 -3.93
C GLY A 90 15.86 -26.66 -3.94
N SER A 91 16.18 -25.97 -2.85
CA SER A 91 16.09 -24.50 -2.74
C SER A 91 17.32 -23.80 -3.31
N HIS A 92 17.15 -22.56 -3.76
CA HIS A 92 18.18 -21.79 -4.47
C HIS A 92 18.38 -20.39 -3.86
N ILE A 93 19.64 -19.99 -3.68
CA ILE A 93 20.03 -18.60 -3.44
C ILE A 93 20.84 -18.11 -4.65
N THR A 94 20.47 -16.97 -5.22
CA THR A 94 21.19 -16.34 -6.33
C THR A 94 21.44 -14.87 -6.05
N HIS A 95 22.70 -14.45 -5.95
CA HIS A 95 23.09 -13.04 -5.84
C HIS A 95 23.85 -12.60 -7.08
N THR A 96 23.47 -11.46 -7.65
CA THR A 96 24.19 -10.79 -8.73
C THR A 96 24.40 -9.32 -8.35
N GLN A 97 25.66 -8.89 -8.21
CA GLN A 97 26.01 -7.53 -7.80
C GLN A 97 26.94 -6.90 -8.83
N ALA A 98 26.62 -5.69 -9.28
CA ALA A 98 27.46 -4.85 -10.12
C ALA A 98 27.61 -3.46 -9.52
N GLY A 99 28.81 -2.87 -9.60
CA GLY A 99 29.12 -1.56 -9.02
C GLY A 99 29.92 -1.64 -7.73
N GLU A 100 29.77 -0.67 -6.83
CA GLU A 100 30.59 -0.54 -5.64
C GLU A 100 29.80 -0.71 -4.33
N TRP A 101 30.40 -1.38 -3.34
CA TRP A 101 29.87 -1.43 -1.96
C TRP A 101 28.45 -1.99 -1.79
N ASN A 102 27.96 -2.81 -2.71
CA ASN A 102 26.66 -3.46 -2.55
C ASN A 102 26.73 -4.62 -1.55
N GLY A 103 25.69 -4.78 -0.73
CA GLY A 103 25.53 -5.84 0.27
C GLY A 103 24.30 -6.70 0.00
N ALA A 104 24.47 -8.02 -0.10
CA ALA A 104 23.39 -8.98 -0.25
C ALA A 104 23.52 -10.09 0.80
N HIS A 105 22.45 -10.35 1.55
CA HIS A 105 22.39 -11.42 2.54
C HIS A 105 21.11 -12.22 2.40
N SER A 106 21.22 -13.53 2.17
CA SER A 106 20.08 -14.43 2.07
C SER A 106 20.23 -15.64 2.97
N GLU A 107 19.17 -15.97 3.72
CA GLU A 107 19.10 -17.19 4.52
C GLU A 107 17.87 -18.02 4.16
N GLN A 108 18.08 -19.33 4.07
CA GLN A 108 17.04 -20.33 3.85
C GLN A 108 17.16 -21.43 4.90
N TRP A 109 16.10 -21.59 5.70
CA TRP A 109 15.99 -22.62 6.74
C TRP A 109 14.78 -23.52 6.50
N PHE A 110 14.98 -24.84 6.53
CA PHE A 110 13.91 -25.84 6.43
C PHE A 110 13.01 -25.73 5.18
N ASN A 111 13.44 -25.04 4.11
CA ASN A 111 12.60 -24.85 2.93
C ASN A 111 12.67 -26.04 1.95
N ASN A 112 11.67 -26.08 1.06
CA ASN A 112 11.57 -27.05 -0.02
C ASN A 112 11.28 -26.33 -1.34
N ASN A 113 12.21 -26.39 -2.29
CA ASN A 113 12.08 -25.77 -3.62
C ASN A 113 11.83 -24.26 -3.57
N SER A 114 12.31 -23.57 -2.54
CA SER A 114 12.16 -22.13 -2.37
C SER A 114 13.36 -21.36 -2.93
N HIS A 115 13.14 -20.13 -3.36
CA HIS A 115 14.13 -19.36 -4.13
C HIS A 115 14.28 -17.96 -3.56
N ALA A 116 15.51 -17.54 -3.26
CA ALA A 116 15.86 -16.16 -2.95
C ALA A 116 16.80 -15.63 -4.02
N THR A 117 16.41 -14.54 -4.68
CA THR A 117 17.19 -13.88 -5.73
C THR A 117 17.41 -12.42 -5.39
N VAL A 118 18.66 -11.98 -5.40
CA VAL A 118 19.05 -10.58 -5.18
C VAL A 118 19.87 -10.10 -6.37
N THR A 119 19.43 -9.02 -7.01
CA THR A 119 20.17 -8.33 -8.09
C THR A 119 20.40 -6.89 -7.67
N GLN A 120 21.65 -6.44 -7.69
CA GLN A 120 22.03 -5.06 -7.38
C GLN A 120 22.90 -4.51 -8.51
N ASP A 121 22.53 -3.36 -9.08
CA ASP A 121 23.29 -2.64 -10.11
C ASP A 121 23.44 -1.17 -9.73
N GLY A 122 24.56 -0.83 -9.10
CA GLY A 122 24.81 0.51 -8.60
C GLY A 122 25.70 0.51 -7.36
N ASP A 123 25.53 1.49 -6.47
CA ASP A 123 26.45 1.72 -5.36
C ASP A 123 25.76 1.72 -3.99
N TYR A 124 26.37 1.10 -2.98
CA TYR A 124 25.87 1.12 -1.59
C TYR A 124 24.45 0.55 -1.37
N ASN A 125 23.94 -0.30 -2.28
CA ASN A 125 22.65 -0.95 -2.08
C ASN A 125 22.75 -2.08 -1.05
N SER A 126 21.73 -2.30 -0.23
CA SER A 126 21.66 -3.33 0.80
C SER A 126 20.38 -4.14 0.69
N ALA A 127 20.50 -5.46 0.61
CA ALA A 127 19.39 -6.39 0.53
C ALA A 127 19.53 -7.51 1.56
N PHE A 128 18.44 -7.77 2.28
CA PHE A 128 18.30 -8.91 3.18
C PHE A 128 17.07 -9.73 2.78
N SER A 129 17.21 -11.05 2.69
CA SER A 129 16.08 -11.96 2.52
C SER A 129 16.15 -13.14 3.47
N PHE A 130 15.03 -13.47 4.11
CA PHE A 130 14.92 -14.61 5.02
C PHE A 130 13.73 -15.49 4.63
N GLN A 131 13.98 -16.78 4.38
CA GLN A 131 12.92 -17.76 4.17
C GLN A 131 13.07 -18.89 5.18
N ASP A 132 12.06 -19.09 6.03
CA ASP A 132 12.01 -20.20 6.98
C ASP A 132 10.74 -21.03 6.76
N SER A 133 10.92 -22.35 6.69
CA SER A 133 9.85 -23.34 6.59
C SER A 133 8.88 -23.07 5.42
N GLN A 134 9.41 -22.63 4.29
CA GLN A 134 8.70 -22.34 3.04
C GLN A 134 8.63 -23.55 2.11
N ILE A 135 7.57 -23.65 1.32
CA ILE A 135 7.45 -24.63 0.22
C ILE A 135 7.15 -23.89 -1.09
N ALA A 136 8.02 -24.02 -2.08
CA ALA A 136 7.87 -23.40 -3.41
C ALA A 136 7.71 -21.87 -3.39
N SER A 137 8.16 -21.18 -2.33
CA SER A 137 8.05 -19.73 -2.20
C SER A 137 9.25 -19.01 -2.84
N HIS A 138 9.04 -17.75 -3.25
CA HIS A 138 10.04 -16.95 -3.94
C HIS A 138 10.18 -15.56 -3.33
N VAL A 139 11.42 -15.13 -3.13
CA VAL A 139 11.79 -13.74 -2.84
C VAL A 139 12.68 -13.25 -3.98
N GLU A 140 12.31 -12.12 -4.56
CA GLU A 140 13.09 -11.41 -5.58
C GLU A 140 13.31 -9.96 -5.14
N ILE A 141 14.57 -9.54 -5.05
CA ILE A 141 14.96 -8.16 -4.74
C ILE A 141 15.84 -7.65 -5.88
N ASN A 142 15.41 -6.58 -6.53
CA ASN A 142 16.15 -5.87 -7.55
C ASN A 142 16.37 -4.44 -7.08
N GLN A 143 17.63 -3.98 -7.01
CA GLN A 143 17.97 -2.61 -6.62
C GLN A 143 18.92 -2.00 -7.65
N GLY A 144 18.54 -0.86 -8.22
CA GLY A 144 19.41 -0.04 -9.06
C GLY A 144 20.03 1.11 -8.28
N ASP A 145 20.84 1.93 -8.96
CA ASP A 145 21.29 3.24 -8.48
C ASP A 145 21.96 3.18 -7.10
N SER A 146 21.58 3.99 -6.11
CA SER A 146 22.38 4.11 -4.88
C SER A 146 21.63 4.09 -3.56
N GLU A 147 22.26 3.50 -2.54
CA GLU A 147 21.81 3.54 -1.13
C GLU A 147 20.42 2.91 -0.87
N ASN A 148 19.87 2.12 -1.79
CA ASN A 148 18.58 1.48 -1.59
C ASN A 148 18.67 0.33 -0.57
N ILE A 149 17.65 0.18 0.28
CA ILE A 149 17.56 -0.82 1.34
C ILE A 149 16.29 -1.66 1.14
N ALA A 150 16.43 -2.98 1.13
CA ALA A 150 15.32 -3.93 1.02
C ALA A 150 15.45 -5.06 2.05
N ASN A 151 14.35 -5.33 2.76
CA ASN A 151 14.19 -6.50 3.62
C ASN A 151 12.96 -7.30 3.18
N ALA A 152 13.13 -8.60 2.92
CA ALA A 152 12.03 -9.51 2.64
C ALA A 152 12.07 -10.78 3.49
N GLU A 153 11.05 -11.01 4.31
CA GLU A 153 10.92 -12.18 5.17
C GLU A 153 9.68 -13.01 4.80
N GLN A 154 9.86 -14.33 4.66
CA GLN A 154 8.78 -15.30 4.49
C GLN A 154 8.91 -16.42 5.53
N ILE A 155 7.89 -16.64 6.36
CA ILE A 155 7.93 -17.61 7.47
C ILE A 155 6.70 -18.54 7.41
N ALA A 156 6.93 -19.85 7.49
CA ALA A 156 5.91 -20.90 7.53
C ALA A 156 4.82 -20.81 6.43
N GLY A 157 5.20 -20.79 5.15
CA GLY A 157 4.28 -20.54 4.04
C GLY A 157 4.42 -21.48 2.85
N THR A 158 3.51 -21.39 1.89
CA THR A 158 3.55 -22.17 0.64
C THR A 158 3.21 -21.30 -0.56
N ASP A 159 4.00 -21.40 -1.64
CA ASP A 159 3.78 -20.73 -2.92
C ASP A 159 3.63 -19.20 -2.81
N ASN A 160 4.31 -18.60 -1.83
CA ASN A 160 4.26 -17.15 -1.62
C ASN A 160 5.32 -16.45 -2.45
N ARG A 161 5.01 -15.25 -2.95
CA ARG A 161 5.95 -14.47 -3.77
C ARG A 161 6.11 -13.05 -3.23
N THR A 162 7.34 -12.69 -2.88
CA THR A 162 7.73 -11.29 -2.68
C THR A 162 8.58 -10.83 -3.86
N THR A 163 8.29 -9.65 -4.39
CA THR A 163 9.12 -8.96 -5.37
C THR A 163 9.29 -7.51 -4.95
N ILE A 164 10.53 -7.07 -4.78
CA ILE A 164 10.92 -5.69 -4.47
C ILE A 164 11.78 -5.19 -5.63
N ASP A 165 11.39 -4.09 -6.26
CA ASP A 165 12.15 -3.39 -7.30
C ASP A 165 12.33 -1.93 -6.87
N GLN A 166 13.58 -1.52 -6.62
CA GLN A 166 13.91 -0.16 -6.18
C GLN A 166 14.87 0.49 -7.19
N SER A 167 14.52 1.68 -7.63
CA SER A 167 15.37 2.54 -8.48
C SER A 167 15.46 3.95 -7.87
N GLY A 168 16.59 4.64 -8.07
CA GLY A 168 16.86 5.93 -7.45
C GLY A 168 17.68 5.85 -6.17
N ILE A 169 17.48 6.80 -5.25
CA ILE A 169 18.41 7.05 -4.15
C ILE A 169 17.73 6.82 -2.80
N ALA A 170 18.34 5.98 -1.96
CA ALA A 170 17.95 5.82 -0.56
C ALA A 170 16.48 5.44 -0.33
N ASN A 171 15.89 4.64 -1.23
CA ASN A 171 14.56 4.06 -0.99
C ASN A 171 14.67 2.86 -0.04
N GLU A 172 13.71 2.72 0.87
CA GLU A 172 13.64 1.67 1.87
C GLU A 172 12.35 0.85 1.70
N SER A 173 12.48 -0.47 1.74
CA SER A 173 11.34 -1.38 1.69
C SER A 173 11.48 -2.53 2.68
N GLY A 174 10.36 -2.91 3.29
CA GLY A 174 10.27 -4.07 4.18
C GLY A 174 9.02 -4.86 3.88
N THR A 175 9.15 -6.18 3.77
CA THR A 175 8.01 -7.08 3.58
C THR A 175 8.07 -8.25 4.54
N TRP A 176 6.93 -8.61 5.11
CA TRP A 176 6.76 -9.81 5.93
C TRP A 176 5.58 -10.63 5.40
N GLN A 177 5.81 -11.91 5.09
CA GLN A 177 4.75 -12.88 4.81
C GLN A 177 4.84 -14.03 5.81
N ILE A 178 3.89 -14.12 6.74
CA ILE A 178 3.89 -15.10 7.82
C ILE A 178 2.64 -15.97 7.71
N ASP A 179 2.79 -17.29 7.70
CA ASP A 179 1.66 -18.24 7.63
C ASP A 179 0.71 -17.94 6.46
N GLN A 180 1.29 -17.69 5.29
CA GLN A 180 0.58 -17.37 4.04
C GLN A 180 0.56 -18.57 3.09
N THR A 181 -0.49 -18.69 2.28
CA THR A 181 -0.52 -19.63 1.15
C THR A 181 -0.92 -18.92 -0.14
N GLY A 182 -0.05 -18.97 -1.16
CA GLY A 182 -0.32 -18.42 -2.49
C GLY A 182 -0.39 -16.88 -2.55
N SER A 183 0.12 -16.19 -1.52
CA SER A 183 0.00 -14.73 -1.41
C SER A 183 1.20 -14.02 -2.05
N ARG A 184 0.96 -12.82 -2.58
CA ARG A 184 1.95 -12.01 -3.29
C ARG A 184 2.10 -10.62 -2.68
N ILE A 185 3.34 -10.18 -2.56
CA ILE A 185 3.72 -8.78 -2.32
C ILE A 185 4.60 -8.32 -3.48
N GLY A 186 4.21 -7.23 -4.14
CA GLY A 186 5.01 -6.51 -5.12
C GLY A 186 5.22 -5.07 -4.66
N ILE A 187 6.47 -4.64 -4.52
CA ILE A 187 6.84 -3.25 -4.24
C ILE A 187 7.71 -2.76 -5.39
N GLN A 188 7.31 -1.68 -6.03
CA GLN A 188 8.09 -0.94 -7.00
C GLN A 188 8.27 0.50 -6.51
N GLN A 189 9.50 0.87 -6.15
CA GLN A 189 9.85 2.22 -5.70
C GLN A 189 10.80 2.91 -6.69
N GLY A 190 10.52 4.17 -6.99
CA GLY A 190 11.36 5.04 -7.80
C GLY A 190 11.55 6.40 -7.14
N GLY A 191 12.69 7.04 -7.35
CA GLY A 191 12.95 8.39 -6.83
C GLY A 191 13.82 8.39 -5.58
N GLU A 192 13.57 9.30 -4.64
CA GLU A 192 14.46 9.52 -3.49
C GLU A 192 13.75 9.33 -2.15
N LEU A 193 14.38 8.64 -1.19
CA LEU A 193 13.92 8.56 0.21
C LEU A 193 12.51 7.98 0.41
N ASN A 194 11.98 7.17 -0.50
CA ASN A 194 10.67 6.56 -0.32
C ASN A 194 10.74 5.35 0.61
N THR A 195 9.74 5.19 1.48
CA THR A 195 9.63 4.07 2.42
C THR A 195 8.32 3.30 2.19
N ALA A 196 8.40 1.98 2.06
CA ALA A 196 7.24 1.09 1.91
C ALA A 196 7.35 -0.14 2.81
N TYR A 197 6.33 -0.37 3.64
CA TYR A 197 6.21 -1.55 4.48
C TYR A 197 4.95 -2.34 4.15
N VAL A 198 5.08 -3.66 4.00
CA VAL A 198 3.93 -4.53 3.72
C VAL A 198 4.01 -5.78 4.61
N ASP A 199 2.98 -6.00 5.43
CA ASP A 199 2.81 -7.20 6.24
C ASP A 199 1.58 -7.99 5.74
N GLN A 200 1.78 -9.26 5.42
CA GLN A 200 0.72 -10.24 5.19
C GLN A 200 0.85 -11.38 6.21
N SER A 201 -0.12 -11.53 7.11
CA SER A 201 -0.10 -12.61 8.13
C SER A 201 -1.38 -13.48 8.14
N GLN A 202 -1.21 -14.79 8.32
CA GLN A 202 -2.31 -15.79 8.48
C GLN A 202 -3.39 -15.76 7.37
N GLY A 203 -2.99 -15.70 6.10
CA GLY A 203 -3.91 -15.46 4.98
C GLY A 203 -3.72 -16.38 3.77
N ASN A 204 -4.60 -16.25 2.78
CA ASN A 204 -4.58 -17.06 1.56
C ASN A 204 -4.86 -16.23 0.30
N SER A 205 -4.03 -16.39 -0.73
CA SER A 205 -4.22 -15.77 -2.05
C SER A 205 -4.38 -14.25 -2.01
N ASN A 206 -3.74 -13.59 -1.04
CA ASN A 206 -3.78 -12.14 -0.91
C ASN A 206 -2.74 -11.49 -1.83
N GLN A 207 -3.03 -10.30 -2.34
CA GLN A 207 -2.14 -9.59 -3.24
C GLN A 207 -1.99 -8.13 -2.80
N VAL A 208 -0.74 -7.70 -2.64
CA VAL A 208 -0.39 -6.28 -2.48
C VAL A 208 0.52 -5.91 -3.64
N ASP A 209 0.12 -4.91 -4.42
CA ASP A 209 0.98 -4.26 -5.41
C ASP A 209 1.10 -2.77 -5.08
N VAL A 210 2.33 -2.34 -4.82
CA VAL A 210 2.70 -0.98 -4.48
C VAL A 210 3.56 -0.41 -5.60
N PHE A 211 3.13 0.72 -6.15
CA PHE A 211 3.92 1.57 -7.01
C PHE A 211 4.08 2.94 -6.35
N GLN A 212 5.32 3.31 -6.02
CA GLN A 212 5.63 4.55 -5.32
C GLN A 212 6.74 5.27 -6.06
N THR A 213 6.47 6.51 -6.47
CA THR A 213 7.43 7.38 -7.13
C THR A 213 7.44 8.74 -6.46
N GLY A 214 8.60 9.40 -6.40
CA GLY A 214 8.69 10.75 -5.85
C GLY A 214 9.76 10.86 -4.76
N GLU A 215 9.54 11.77 -3.82
CA GLU A 215 10.48 12.12 -2.77
C GLU A 215 9.86 11.90 -1.38
N SER A 216 10.51 11.15 -0.50
CA SER A 216 10.11 11.03 0.92
C SER A 216 8.67 10.54 1.16
N GLY A 217 8.11 9.70 0.28
CA GLY A 217 6.81 9.09 0.49
C GLY A 217 6.86 8.01 1.57
N TYR A 218 5.79 7.88 2.36
CA TYR A 218 5.60 6.79 3.32
C TYR A 218 4.39 5.95 2.93
N LEU A 219 4.56 4.63 2.95
CA LEU A 219 3.53 3.67 2.65
C LEU A 219 3.58 2.49 3.62
N GLU A 220 2.40 2.09 4.09
CA GLU A 220 2.27 0.94 4.98
C GLU A 220 1.00 0.14 4.64
N VAL A 221 1.12 -1.17 4.52
CA VAL A 221 0.00 -2.08 4.23
C VAL A 221 0.01 -3.23 5.22
N TRP A 222 -1.11 -3.44 5.88
CA TRP A 222 -1.36 -4.58 6.76
C TRP A 222 -2.48 -5.43 6.17
N GLN A 223 -2.22 -6.71 5.97
CA GLN A 223 -3.20 -7.71 5.54
C GLN A 223 -3.14 -8.91 6.49
N THR A 224 -3.98 -8.90 7.53
CA THR A 224 -3.97 -9.94 8.56
C THR A 224 -5.26 -10.75 8.53
N GLU A 225 -5.15 -12.08 8.52
CA GLU A 225 -6.30 -13.00 8.51
C GLU A 225 -7.27 -12.70 7.36
N GLN A 226 -6.71 -12.45 6.16
CA GLN A 226 -7.45 -12.17 4.93
C GLN A 226 -7.44 -13.35 3.96
N GLU A 227 -8.50 -13.50 3.15
CA GLU A 227 -8.55 -14.43 2.04
C GLU A 227 -8.96 -13.74 0.72
N ASN A 228 -8.16 -13.90 -0.34
CA ASN A 228 -8.40 -13.34 -1.68
C ASN A 228 -8.52 -11.80 -1.71
N SER A 229 -7.90 -11.10 -0.76
CA SER A 229 -7.97 -9.64 -0.67
C SER A 229 -6.82 -8.97 -1.41
N GLN A 230 -7.09 -7.81 -2.00
CA GLN A 230 -6.19 -7.08 -2.88
C GLN A 230 -5.98 -5.65 -2.39
N VAL A 231 -4.73 -5.20 -2.41
CA VAL A 231 -4.35 -3.80 -2.22
C VAL A 231 -3.55 -3.36 -3.44
N SER A 232 -3.98 -2.28 -4.07
CA SER A 232 -3.26 -1.64 -5.17
C SER A 232 -3.04 -0.18 -4.82
N ILE A 233 -1.77 0.22 -4.79
CA ILE A 233 -1.36 1.58 -4.44
C ILE A 233 -0.53 2.17 -5.57
N ASP A 234 -0.91 3.35 -6.04
CA ASP A 234 -0.16 4.19 -6.97
C ASP A 234 0.07 5.57 -6.33
N GLN A 235 1.23 5.74 -5.71
CA GLN A 235 1.66 7.01 -5.14
C GLN A 235 2.60 7.69 -6.15
N GLY A 236 2.03 8.55 -6.99
CA GLY A 236 2.67 9.17 -8.14
C GLY A 236 3.27 10.55 -7.85
N GLY A 237 4.60 10.62 -7.75
CA GLY A 237 5.37 11.86 -7.67
C GLY A 237 5.07 12.74 -6.45
N GLY A 238 5.78 13.87 -6.39
CA GLY A 238 5.68 14.83 -5.29
C GLY A 238 6.40 14.38 -4.02
N ALA A 239 6.22 15.14 -2.95
CA ALA A 239 6.95 14.98 -1.71
C ALA A 239 6.03 14.68 -0.52
N LEU A 240 6.47 13.81 0.40
CA LEU A 240 5.87 13.61 1.73
C LEU A 240 4.42 13.11 1.71
N ASN A 241 4.03 12.32 0.71
CA ASN A 241 2.72 11.66 0.74
C ASN A 241 2.74 10.48 1.72
N GLU A 242 1.64 10.29 2.45
CA GLU A 242 1.44 9.22 3.43
C GLU A 242 0.25 8.36 2.99
N LEU A 243 0.43 7.05 3.02
CA LEU A 243 -0.63 6.12 2.67
C LEU A 243 -0.56 4.90 3.57
N VAL A 244 -1.68 4.60 4.22
CA VAL A 244 -1.80 3.39 5.01
C VAL A 244 -3.05 2.62 4.57
N VAL A 245 -2.94 1.30 4.48
CA VAL A 245 -4.07 0.40 4.25
C VAL A 245 -4.03 -0.70 5.29
N ASP A 246 -5.14 -0.91 5.99
CA ASP A 246 -5.33 -2.04 6.91
C ASP A 246 -6.53 -2.87 6.44
N GLN A 247 -6.27 -4.11 6.05
CA GLN A 247 -7.31 -5.11 5.83
C GLN A 247 -7.14 -6.23 6.86
N SER A 248 -8.07 -6.34 7.80
CA SER A 248 -8.00 -7.31 8.90
C SER A 248 -9.27 -8.15 9.03
N PHE A 249 -9.13 -9.47 9.23
CA PHE A 249 -10.20 -10.44 9.52
C PHE A 249 -11.32 -10.54 8.45
N GLY A 250 -10.97 -10.53 7.16
CA GLY A 250 -11.92 -10.38 6.06
C GLY A 250 -11.67 -11.28 4.84
N SER A 251 -12.46 -11.10 3.78
CA SER A 251 -12.25 -11.83 2.53
C SER A 251 -12.72 -11.05 1.31
N GLY A 252 -12.00 -11.16 0.19
CA GLY A 252 -12.42 -10.59 -1.10
C GLY A 252 -12.40 -9.06 -1.12
N ASN A 253 -11.69 -8.43 -0.19
CA ASN A 253 -11.66 -6.98 -0.08
C ASN A 253 -10.70 -6.36 -1.08
N LEU A 254 -11.05 -5.19 -1.62
CA LEU A 254 -10.22 -4.42 -2.55
C LEU A 254 -9.98 -3.02 -2.00
N ALA A 255 -8.72 -2.65 -1.77
CA ALA A 255 -8.32 -1.28 -1.52
C ALA A 255 -7.50 -0.75 -2.71
N ALA A 256 -7.96 0.33 -3.34
CA ALA A 256 -7.29 0.97 -4.46
C ALA A 256 -7.01 2.44 -4.13
N MET A 257 -5.73 2.80 -4.04
CA MET A 257 -5.32 4.12 -3.57
C MET A 257 -4.43 4.79 -4.62
N ILE A 258 -4.80 5.99 -5.04
CA ILE A 258 -4.03 6.78 -6.00
C ILE A 258 -3.78 8.15 -5.40
N GLN A 259 -2.52 8.53 -5.25
CA GLN A 259 -2.14 9.85 -4.73
C GLN A 259 -1.18 10.54 -5.70
N SER A 260 -1.43 11.82 -5.97
CA SER A 260 -0.56 12.66 -6.79
C SER A 260 -0.41 14.05 -6.19
N GLY A 261 0.83 14.56 -6.17
CA GLY A 261 1.17 15.87 -5.59
C GLY A 261 1.86 15.73 -4.25
N ASP A 262 1.72 16.72 -3.35
CA ASP A 262 2.57 16.85 -2.16
C ASP A 262 1.76 16.74 -0.86
N THR A 263 2.32 16.10 0.17
CA THR A 263 1.75 16.05 1.53
C THR A 263 0.31 15.54 1.60
N ASN A 264 -0.12 14.68 0.67
CA ASN A 264 -1.43 14.03 0.76
C ASN A 264 -1.36 12.83 1.69
N ALA A 265 -2.40 12.62 2.49
CA ALA A 265 -2.51 11.53 3.44
C ALA A 265 -3.79 10.73 3.18
N ALA A 266 -3.69 9.40 3.11
CA ALA A 266 -4.86 8.54 2.95
C ALA A 266 -4.76 7.30 3.83
N TRP A 267 -5.86 7.00 4.54
CA TRP A 267 -6.01 5.79 5.35
C TRP A 267 -7.26 5.02 4.91
N ALA A 268 -7.07 3.75 4.57
CA ALA A 268 -8.16 2.85 4.21
C ALA A 268 -8.17 1.63 5.13
N ASP A 269 -9.18 1.57 6.00
CA ASP A 269 -9.41 0.46 6.92
C ASP A 269 -10.59 -0.39 6.43
N GLN A 270 -10.36 -1.70 6.34
CA GLN A 270 -11.37 -2.70 6.00
C GLN A 270 -11.30 -3.83 7.03
N TYR A 271 -12.00 -3.64 8.15
CA TYR A 271 -11.97 -4.53 9.31
C TYR A 271 -13.22 -5.42 9.34
N GLU A 272 -13.05 -6.74 9.53
CA GLU A 272 -14.15 -7.71 9.53
C GLU A 272 -15.08 -7.57 8.31
N SER A 273 -14.48 -7.25 7.15
CA SER A 273 -15.20 -6.94 5.93
C SER A 273 -15.12 -8.06 4.90
N ILE A 274 -16.17 -8.22 4.09
CA ILE A 274 -16.26 -9.20 3.01
C ILE A 274 -16.67 -8.49 1.72
N ASP A 275 -16.02 -8.83 0.61
CA ASP A 275 -16.30 -8.32 -0.74
C ASP A 275 -16.42 -6.78 -0.80
N SER A 276 -15.71 -6.07 0.07
CA SER A 276 -15.81 -4.62 0.22
C SER A 276 -14.71 -3.90 -0.56
N THR A 277 -15.05 -2.78 -1.18
CA THR A 277 -14.15 -1.97 -2.00
C THR A 277 -14.02 -0.57 -1.44
N THR A 278 -12.78 -0.15 -1.21
CA THR A 278 -12.40 1.25 -0.94
C THR A 278 -11.53 1.76 -2.08
N THR A 279 -11.90 2.91 -2.65
CA THR A 279 -11.10 3.63 -3.65
C THR A 279 -10.89 5.07 -3.21
N VAL A 280 -9.64 5.50 -3.08
CA VAL A 280 -9.30 6.90 -2.79
C VAL A 280 -8.38 7.44 -3.87
N THR A 281 -8.74 8.58 -4.44
CA THR A 281 -7.92 9.32 -5.40
C THR A 281 -7.68 10.73 -4.90
N GLN A 282 -6.42 11.11 -4.69
CA GLN A 282 -6.04 12.46 -4.25
C GLN A 282 -5.12 13.12 -5.29
N GLY A 283 -5.46 14.34 -5.66
CA GLY A 283 -4.66 15.18 -6.55
C GLY A 283 -4.48 16.57 -5.94
N GLY A 284 -3.24 17.03 -5.86
CA GLY A 284 -2.90 18.35 -5.33
C GLY A 284 -2.11 18.25 -4.03
N SER A 285 -2.37 19.13 -3.06
CA SER A 285 -1.55 19.19 -1.85
C SER A 285 -2.32 19.22 -0.54
N GLY A 286 -1.89 18.41 0.43
CA GLY A 286 -2.44 18.46 1.79
C GLY A 286 -3.83 17.83 1.92
N ASN A 287 -4.27 17.03 0.95
CA ASN A 287 -5.56 16.35 1.05
C ASN A 287 -5.47 15.18 2.03
N LEU A 288 -6.52 14.99 2.84
CA LEU A 288 -6.66 13.92 3.82
C LEU A 288 -7.91 13.10 3.52
N ALA A 289 -7.78 11.78 3.48
CA ALA A 289 -8.90 10.86 3.43
C ALA A 289 -8.74 9.77 4.48
N LEU A 290 -9.65 9.69 5.44
CA LEU A 290 -9.73 8.62 6.43
C LEU A 290 -11.00 7.84 6.16
N THR A 291 -10.89 6.53 5.91
CA THR A 291 -12.00 5.70 5.46
C THR A 291 -12.01 4.38 6.22
N TYR A 292 -13.21 3.90 6.60
CA TYR A 292 -13.41 2.68 7.37
C TYR A 292 -14.64 1.94 6.87
N GLN A 293 -14.50 0.64 6.65
CA GLN A 293 -15.56 -0.28 6.26
C GLN A 293 -15.58 -1.51 7.17
N GLU A 294 -16.76 -1.85 7.69
CA GLU A 294 -17.01 -3.06 8.49
C GLU A 294 -18.33 -3.72 8.06
N GLY A 295 -18.25 -4.91 7.47
CA GLY A 295 -19.40 -5.64 6.95
C GLY A 295 -19.24 -6.14 5.51
N ASP A 296 -20.34 -6.30 4.78
CA ASP A 296 -20.42 -7.10 3.54
C ASP A 296 -20.79 -6.26 2.31
N ARG A 297 -20.05 -6.36 1.20
CA ARG A 297 -20.30 -5.63 -0.06
C ARG A 297 -20.43 -4.11 0.14
N LEU A 298 -19.49 -3.51 0.86
CA LEU A 298 -19.44 -2.06 1.06
C LEU A 298 -18.62 -1.40 -0.05
N GLY A 299 -19.14 -0.34 -0.67
CA GLY A 299 -18.44 0.42 -1.70
C GLY A 299 -18.19 1.86 -1.26
N LEU A 300 -16.94 2.28 -1.21
CA LEU A 300 -16.53 3.64 -0.85
C LEU A 300 -15.59 4.18 -1.92
N THR A 301 -15.97 5.29 -2.55
CA THR A 301 -15.13 6.02 -3.50
C THR A 301 -14.99 7.47 -3.05
N VAL A 302 -13.76 7.92 -2.85
CA VAL A 302 -13.41 9.31 -2.50
C VAL A 302 -12.47 9.86 -3.56
N SER A 303 -12.83 11.01 -4.15
CA SER A 303 -11.96 11.77 -5.04
C SER A 303 -11.74 13.17 -4.48
N GLN A 304 -10.50 13.58 -4.32
CA GLN A 304 -10.12 14.91 -3.82
C GLN A 304 -9.17 15.55 -4.83
N THR A 305 -9.55 16.69 -5.39
CA THR A 305 -8.73 17.50 -6.27
C THR A 305 -8.58 18.91 -5.69
N GLY A 306 -7.35 19.39 -5.59
CA GLY A 306 -7.02 20.70 -5.04
C GLY A 306 -6.24 20.59 -3.73
N ASN A 307 -6.46 21.51 -2.79
CA ASN A 307 -5.63 21.59 -1.58
C ASN A 307 -6.42 21.51 -0.28
N ASP A 308 -5.83 20.91 0.74
CA ASP A 308 -6.37 20.85 2.10
C ASP A 308 -7.80 20.24 2.17
N ASN A 309 -8.24 19.41 1.21
CA ASN A 309 -9.56 18.78 1.29
C ASN A 309 -9.52 17.60 2.28
N ASN A 310 -10.57 17.42 3.07
CA ASN A 310 -10.62 16.43 4.15
C ASN A 310 -11.87 15.54 4.04
N VAL A 311 -11.68 14.23 4.17
CA VAL A 311 -12.74 13.25 4.39
C VAL A 311 -12.48 12.53 5.72
N TYR A 312 -13.44 12.64 6.63
CA TYR A 312 -13.43 11.98 7.93
C TYR A 312 -14.52 10.90 7.95
N ALA A 313 -14.17 9.68 7.55
CA ALA A 313 -15.06 8.53 7.51
C ALA A 313 -14.40 7.30 8.15
N SER A 314 -13.75 7.48 9.30
CA SER A 314 -13.12 6.40 10.07
C SER A 314 -13.56 6.43 11.54
N ASN A 315 -13.66 5.25 12.16
CA ASN A 315 -13.89 5.10 13.60
C ASN A 315 -12.60 4.91 14.41
N TRP A 316 -11.46 4.81 13.71
CA TRP A 316 -10.18 4.43 14.30
C TRP A 316 -9.21 5.62 14.37
N GLN A 317 -9.32 6.55 13.42
CA GLN A 317 -8.56 7.81 13.41
C GLN A 317 -9.36 8.96 12.84
N GLY A 318 -9.05 10.14 13.38
CA GLY A 318 -9.68 11.39 13.00
C GLY A 318 -10.30 12.11 14.19
N ALA A 319 -10.78 13.33 13.94
CA ALA A 319 -11.48 14.12 14.95
C ALA A 319 -12.97 13.73 15.10
N GLN A 320 -13.49 12.92 14.18
CA GLN A 320 -14.91 12.59 14.05
C GLN A 320 -15.05 11.14 13.60
N GLU A 321 -15.91 10.40 14.29
CA GLU A 321 -16.30 9.03 13.94
C GLU A 321 -17.04 9.01 12.59
N GLY A 322 -16.84 7.97 11.79
CA GLY A 322 -17.52 7.80 10.51
C GLY A 322 -17.21 6.44 9.87
N GLY A 323 -17.75 6.21 8.67
CA GLY A 323 -17.53 4.99 7.88
C GLY A 323 -18.81 4.27 7.47
N GLN A 324 -18.64 3.10 6.86
CA GLN A 324 -19.72 2.20 6.44
C GLN A 324 -19.78 0.98 7.35
N PHE A 325 -20.98 0.67 7.86
CA PHE A 325 -21.25 -0.43 8.77
C PHE A 325 -22.50 -1.19 8.32
N GLY A 326 -22.36 -2.49 8.03
CA GLY A 326 -23.50 -3.35 7.66
C GLY A 326 -23.32 -4.01 6.29
N ALA A 327 -24.27 -3.84 5.37
CA ALA A 327 -24.17 -4.50 4.06
C ALA A 327 -24.70 -3.69 2.86
N ASP A 328 -24.12 -3.95 1.69
CA ASP A 328 -24.60 -3.44 0.40
C ASP A 328 -24.72 -1.90 0.35
N GLN A 329 -23.81 -1.19 1.00
CA GLN A 329 -23.84 0.29 1.07
C GLN A 329 -22.91 0.90 0.01
N ALA A 330 -23.23 2.09 -0.48
CA ALA A 330 -22.41 2.82 -1.44
C ALA A 330 -22.19 4.28 -1.03
N VAL A 331 -20.94 4.74 -1.10
CA VAL A 331 -20.56 6.15 -0.99
C VAL A 331 -19.72 6.53 -2.20
N VAL A 332 -20.10 7.62 -2.86
CA VAL A 332 -19.29 8.32 -3.86
C VAL A 332 -19.22 9.78 -3.46
N LEU A 333 -18.01 10.24 -3.15
CA LEU A 333 -17.74 11.59 -2.71
C LEU A 333 -16.66 12.22 -3.59
N SER A 334 -16.94 13.41 -4.12
CA SER A 334 -15.98 14.23 -4.87
C SER A 334 -15.79 15.59 -4.19
N GLN A 335 -14.54 15.99 -3.97
CA GLN A 335 -14.15 17.31 -3.48
C GLN A 335 -13.24 17.97 -4.51
N ASP A 336 -13.71 19.02 -5.18
CA ASP A 336 -12.95 19.80 -6.16
C ASP A 336 -12.80 21.24 -5.69
N GLY A 337 -11.61 21.60 -5.23
CA GLY A 337 -11.27 22.94 -4.74
C GLY A 337 -10.43 22.89 -3.48
N ASN A 338 -10.63 23.82 -2.53
CA ASN A 338 -9.79 23.89 -1.34
C ASN A 338 -10.58 23.80 -0.04
N ARG A 339 -10.02 23.10 0.97
CA ARG A 339 -10.60 23.04 2.33
C ARG A 339 -12.03 22.52 2.40
N ASN A 340 -12.48 21.75 1.40
CA ASN A 340 -13.75 21.07 1.51
C ASN A 340 -13.63 19.96 2.56
N THR A 341 -14.67 19.78 3.36
CA THR A 341 -14.72 18.79 4.44
C THR A 341 -15.97 17.95 4.30
N ALA A 342 -15.82 16.64 4.41
CA ALA A 342 -16.94 15.71 4.46
C ALA A 342 -16.76 14.73 5.63
N ASN A 343 -17.85 14.50 6.36
CA ASN A 343 -17.96 13.43 7.35
C ASN A 343 -19.24 12.65 7.07
N PHE A 344 -19.16 11.32 7.13
CA PHE A 344 -20.33 10.50 6.96
C PHE A 344 -20.29 9.21 7.78
N THR A 345 -21.48 8.72 8.13
CA THR A 345 -21.71 7.42 8.75
C THR A 345 -22.91 6.75 8.07
N GLN A 346 -22.72 5.55 7.53
CA GLN A 346 -23.80 4.70 7.01
C GLN A 346 -23.92 3.43 7.87
N GLU A 347 -25.07 3.20 8.49
CA GLU A 347 -25.34 2.02 9.33
C GLU A 347 -26.56 1.25 8.80
N GLY A 348 -26.41 -0.07 8.62
CA GLY A 348 -27.47 -0.95 8.13
C GLY A 348 -27.28 -1.37 6.68
N ASN A 349 -28.33 -1.42 5.87
CA ASN A 349 -28.28 -2.07 4.55
C ASN A 349 -28.73 -1.17 3.39
N PHE A 350 -28.06 -1.21 2.23
CA PHE A 350 -28.50 -0.48 1.03
C PHE A 350 -28.59 1.04 1.21
N ASN A 351 -27.79 1.63 2.09
CA ASN A 351 -27.70 3.09 2.20
C ASN A 351 -26.74 3.62 1.14
N GLU A 352 -27.10 4.72 0.51
CA GLU A 352 -26.38 5.31 -0.61
C GLU A 352 -26.13 6.81 -0.38
N LEU A 353 -24.90 7.26 -0.64
CA LEU A 353 -24.49 8.66 -0.59
C LEU A 353 -23.74 9.02 -1.88
N TYR A 354 -24.24 10.02 -2.61
CA TYR A 354 -23.56 10.61 -3.77
C TYR A 354 -23.46 12.11 -3.57
N PHE A 355 -22.25 12.65 -3.43
CA PHE A 355 -22.11 14.08 -3.15
C PHE A 355 -20.88 14.72 -3.80
N ASP A 356 -21.09 15.89 -4.40
CA ASP A 356 -20.03 16.71 -5.01
C ASP A 356 -19.86 18.04 -4.24
N GLN A 357 -18.66 18.32 -3.74
CA GLN A 357 -18.30 19.62 -3.14
C GLN A 357 -17.36 20.37 -4.09
N VAL A 358 -17.88 21.39 -4.78
CA VAL A 358 -17.12 22.19 -5.75
C VAL A 358 -16.91 23.60 -5.21
N GLY A 359 -15.65 24.02 -5.09
CA GLY A 359 -15.26 25.32 -4.55
C GLY A 359 -14.52 25.22 -3.23
N ASP A 360 -14.69 26.19 -2.35
CA ASP A 360 -13.84 26.34 -1.17
C ASP A 360 -14.62 26.23 0.15
N ASP A 361 -14.02 25.64 1.19
CA ASP A 361 -14.55 25.60 2.55
C ASP A 361 -15.97 24.98 2.68
N ASN A 362 -16.42 24.15 1.74
CA ASN A 362 -17.74 23.50 1.85
C ASN A 362 -17.70 22.36 2.86
N THR A 363 -18.78 22.16 3.61
CA THR A 363 -18.91 21.12 4.64
C THR A 363 -20.10 20.22 4.34
N LEU A 364 -19.90 18.90 4.41
CA LEU A 364 -20.93 17.87 4.30
C LEU A 364 -20.89 17.00 5.55
N ALA A 365 -22.05 16.79 6.17
CA ALA A 365 -22.25 15.83 7.26
C ALA A 365 -23.45 14.94 6.94
N VAL A 366 -23.25 13.63 6.87
CA VAL A 366 -24.31 12.67 6.52
C VAL A 366 -24.36 11.53 7.51
N SER A 367 -25.55 11.27 8.07
CA SER A 367 -25.82 10.10 8.89
C SER A 367 -27.01 9.35 8.33
N GLN A 368 -26.81 8.11 7.88
CA GLN A 368 -27.87 7.25 7.34
C GLN A 368 -27.95 5.96 8.16
N ARG A 369 -29.12 5.66 8.71
CA ARG A 369 -29.36 4.46 9.53
C ARG A 369 -30.53 3.64 8.99
N ASP A 370 -30.50 2.34 9.26
CA ASP A 370 -31.47 1.33 8.81
C ASP A 370 -31.31 0.94 7.34
N SER A 371 -32.23 1.24 6.42
CA SER A 371 -32.12 0.67 5.06
C SER A 371 -32.64 1.48 3.89
N ASN A 372 -32.01 1.37 2.72
CA ASN A 372 -32.46 2.02 1.48
C ASN A 372 -32.59 3.54 1.59
N ASN A 373 -31.78 4.19 2.43
CA ASN A 373 -31.74 5.65 2.48
C ASN A 373 -30.75 6.16 1.43
N LEU A 374 -31.16 7.18 0.67
CA LEU A 374 -30.37 7.80 -0.36
C LEU A 374 -30.21 9.29 -0.06
N ALA A 375 -28.96 9.75 -0.01
CA ALA A 375 -28.59 11.14 0.07
C ALA A 375 -27.80 11.51 -1.18
N GLU A 376 -28.31 12.46 -1.96
CA GLU A 376 -27.70 12.93 -3.19
C GLU A 376 -27.54 14.45 -3.13
N GLY A 377 -26.45 15.00 -3.64
CA GLY A 377 -26.37 16.44 -3.74
C GLY A 377 -25.08 17.04 -4.28
N SER A 378 -25.09 18.36 -4.36
CA SER A 378 -23.90 19.15 -4.63
C SER A 378 -23.87 20.45 -3.83
N SER A 379 -22.67 20.90 -3.48
CA SER A 379 -22.40 22.20 -2.90
C SER A 379 -21.39 22.95 -3.75
N ASP A 380 -21.88 23.93 -4.53
CA ASP A 380 -21.07 24.79 -5.40
C ASP A 380 -20.86 26.16 -4.75
N GLY A 381 -19.61 26.56 -4.55
CA GLY A 381 -19.25 27.89 -4.05
C GLY A 381 -18.39 27.86 -2.79
N THR A 382 -18.58 28.84 -1.90
CA THR A 382 -17.71 29.01 -0.72
C THR A 382 -18.48 28.86 0.59
N GLY A 383 -18.00 28.01 1.50
CA GLY A 383 -18.52 27.94 2.87
C GLY A 383 -19.96 27.44 2.97
N ASN A 384 -20.43 26.65 2.00
CA ASN A 384 -21.75 26.04 2.11
C ASN A 384 -21.70 24.84 3.06
N SER A 385 -22.80 24.57 3.76
CA SER A 385 -22.95 23.47 4.71
C SER A 385 -24.20 22.66 4.41
N VAL A 386 -24.04 21.34 4.35
CA VAL A 386 -25.14 20.38 4.19
C VAL A 386 -25.06 19.35 5.30
N GLU A 387 -26.16 19.20 6.04
CA GLU A 387 -26.35 18.19 7.07
C GLU A 387 -27.57 17.34 6.71
N VAL A 388 -27.38 16.02 6.61
CA VAL A 388 -28.44 15.05 6.33
C VAL A 388 -28.45 13.96 7.40
N ASP A 389 -29.57 13.79 8.09
CA ASP A 389 -29.82 12.70 9.04
C ASP A 389 -31.05 11.91 8.59
N GLN A 390 -30.85 10.68 8.11
CA GLN A 390 -31.89 9.78 7.65
C GLN A 390 -31.93 8.53 8.53
N SER A 391 -33.12 8.20 9.05
CA SER A 391 -33.39 6.95 9.75
C SER A 391 -34.70 6.33 9.27
N GLY A 392 -34.82 5.01 9.31
CA GLY A 392 -35.91 4.27 8.70
C GLY A 392 -35.61 3.83 7.27
N SER A 393 -36.61 3.80 6.39
CA SER A 393 -36.44 3.14 5.08
C SER A 393 -36.93 3.89 3.85
N GLU A 394 -36.21 3.78 2.74
CA GLU A 394 -36.58 4.38 1.45
C GLU A 394 -36.68 5.92 1.52
N ASN A 395 -35.91 6.56 2.42
CA ASN A 395 -35.86 8.02 2.47
C ASN A 395 -34.89 8.56 1.42
N LEU A 396 -35.32 9.57 0.68
CA LEU A 396 -34.54 10.26 -0.34
C LEU A 396 -34.36 11.73 0.04
N SER A 397 -33.11 12.16 0.15
CA SER A 397 -32.70 13.54 0.35
C SER A 397 -31.90 14.00 -0.86
N GLN A 398 -32.34 15.08 -1.51
CA GLN A 398 -31.64 15.73 -2.61
C GLN A 398 -31.32 17.17 -2.23
N THR A 399 -30.04 17.53 -2.21
CA THR A 399 -29.59 18.89 -1.84
C THR A 399 -28.73 19.49 -2.93
N PHE A 400 -29.12 20.66 -3.44
CA PHE A 400 -28.38 21.40 -4.46
C PHE A 400 -28.15 22.84 -4.00
N GLN A 401 -26.93 23.16 -3.61
CA GLN A 401 -26.52 24.52 -3.27
C GLN A 401 -25.75 25.10 -4.45
N SER A 402 -26.45 25.81 -5.33
CA SER A 402 -25.93 26.28 -6.62
C SER A 402 -25.47 27.74 -6.53
N ALA A 403 -24.16 27.94 -6.45
CA ALA A 403 -23.45 29.22 -6.49
C ALA A 403 -23.75 30.19 -5.33
N GLY A 404 -22.72 30.97 -4.96
CA GLY A 404 -22.73 31.86 -3.81
C GLY A 404 -21.99 31.25 -2.63
N GLY A 405 -22.43 31.51 -1.39
CA GLY A 405 -21.71 31.02 -0.22
C GLY A 405 -22.45 31.18 1.10
N GLY A 406 -22.03 30.41 2.11
CA GLY A 406 -22.66 30.43 3.44
C GLY A 406 -24.05 29.81 3.50
N ASN A 407 -24.48 29.07 2.46
CA ASN A 407 -25.79 28.41 2.50
C ASN A 407 -25.76 27.22 3.47
N LEU A 408 -26.84 27.01 4.21
CA LEU A 408 -27.02 25.92 5.15
C LEU A 408 -28.29 25.13 4.78
N ALA A 409 -28.14 23.84 4.53
CA ALA A 409 -29.23 22.89 4.40
C ALA A 409 -29.14 21.86 5.52
N SER A 410 -30.21 21.70 6.31
CA SER A 410 -30.32 20.69 7.36
C SER A 410 -31.59 19.87 7.11
N ILE A 411 -31.41 18.58 6.84
CA ILE A 411 -32.48 17.66 6.46
C ILE A 411 -32.49 16.51 7.46
N THR A 412 -33.62 16.34 8.15
CA THR A 412 -33.89 15.20 9.03
C THR A 412 -35.11 14.44 8.51
N GLN A 413 -34.92 13.19 8.11
CA GLN A 413 -35.99 12.30 7.68
C GLN A 413 -36.02 11.06 8.56
N THR A 414 -37.17 10.80 9.19
CA THR A 414 -37.43 9.59 9.98
C THR A 414 -38.65 8.85 9.42
N ASP A 415 -38.75 7.55 9.68
CA ASP A 415 -39.77 6.65 9.11
C ASP A 415 -39.50 6.30 7.64
N MET A 416 -40.54 6.22 6.81
CA MET A 416 -40.45 5.56 5.50
C MET A 416 -40.90 6.43 4.33
N ASN A 417 -40.23 6.29 3.19
CA ASN A 417 -40.60 6.92 1.91
C ASN A 417 -40.69 8.46 1.97
N ASN A 418 -39.83 9.12 2.74
CA ASN A 418 -39.79 10.58 2.74
C ASN A 418 -38.89 11.10 1.62
N LEU A 419 -39.38 12.12 0.92
CA LEU A 419 -38.65 12.85 -0.11
C LEU A 419 -38.43 14.30 0.35
N SER A 420 -37.17 14.71 0.41
CA SER A 420 -36.76 16.09 0.64
C SER A 420 -35.93 16.57 -0.55
N VAL A 421 -36.34 17.68 -1.14
CA VAL A 421 -35.57 18.39 -2.16
C VAL A 421 -35.28 19.79 -1.65
N VAL A 422 -34.01 20.13 -1.50
CA VAL A 422 -33.54 21.46 -1.08
C VAL A 422 -32.67 22.03 -2.17
N SER A 423 -33.06 23.17 -2.72
CA SER A 423 -32.33 23.93 -3.72
C SER A 423 -32.10 25.35 -3.21
N GLN A 424 -30.84 25.74 -3.05
CA GLN A 424 -30.45 27.07 -2.55
C GLN A 424 -29.48 27.73 -3.54
N ALA A 425 -29.77 28.96 -3.92
CA ALA A 425 -28.91 29.77 -4.78
C ALA A 425 -28.68 31.16 -4.18
N GLY A 426 -27.42 31.58 -4.05
CA GLY A 426 -27.03 32.87 -3.49
C GLY A 426 -26.31 32.74 -2.15
N TRP A 427 -26.55 33.69 -1.23
CA TRP A 427 -25.73 33.85 -0.02
C TRP A 427 -26.55 33.64 1.26
N ASP A 428 -25.98 32.95 2.24
CA ASP A 428 -26.54 32.82 3.60
C ASP A 428 -27.99 32.29 3.64
N ASN A 429 -28.42 31.49 2.67
CA ASN A 429 -29.74 30.87 2.70
C ASN A 429 -29.75 29.69 3.69
N GLN A 430 -30.82 29.57 4.46
CA GLN A 430 -31.00 28.52 5.48
C GLN A 430 -32.27 27.73 5.18
N ALA A 431 -32.14 26.42 4.99
CA ALA A 431 -33.24 25.50 4.79
C ALA A 431 -33.19 24.40 5.85
N THR A 432 -34.28 24.23 6.59
CA THR A 432 -34.46 23.12 7.52
C THR A 432 -35.67 22.30 7.09
N VAL A 433 -35.48 21.00 6.85
CA VAL A 433 -36.56 20.05 6.54
C VAL A 433 -36.58 18.99 7.62
N THR A 434 -37.72 18.81 8.28
CA THR A 434 -37.95 17.71 9.22
C THR A 434 -39.20 16.93 8.80
N GLN A 435 -39.03 15.65 8.50
CA GLN A 435 -40.09 14.74 8.07
C GLN A 435 -40.08 13.51 8.98
N SER A 436 -41.15 13.28 9.75
CA SER A 436 -41.28 12.15 10.70
C SER A 436 -42.54 11.29 10.55
N ASN A 437 -42.92 10.91 9.32
CA ASN A 437 -44.06 10.05 9.02
C ASN A 437 -43.86 9.39 7.64
N PHE A 438 -44.86 8.68 7.14
CA PHE A 438 -44.84 7.98 5.86
C PHE A 438 -45.17 8.89 4.66
N ASN A 439 -44.43 8.74 3.55
CA ASN A 439 -44.76 9.34 2.24
C ASN A 439 -44.83 10.88 2.25
N MET A 440 -43.93 11.55 2.97
CA MET A 440 -43.91 13.01 2.99
C MET A 440 -43.00 13.56 1.90
N THR A 441 -43.42 14.68 1.31
CA THR A 441 -42.63 15.38 0.30
C THR A 441 -42.46 16.83 0.71
N ALA A 442 -41.21 17.27 0.80
CA ALA A 442 -40.81 18.63 1.06
C ALA A 442 -39.99 19.13 -0.14
N ASN A 443 -40.35 20.30 -0.66
CA ASN A 443 -39.54 21.00 -1.64
C ASN A 443 -39.26 22.42 -1.13
N VAL A 444 -37.98 22.77 -1.03
CA VAL A 444 -37.50 24.09 -0.62
C VAL A 444 -36.66 24.67 -1.74
N ASP A 445 -37.17 25.71 -2.40
CA ASP A 445 -36.43 26.49 -3.39
C ASP A 445 -36.14 27.89 -2.81
N GLN A 446 -34.88 28.22 -2.58
CA GLN A 446 -34.44 29.53 -2.09
C GLN A 446 -33.50 30.19 -3.10
N THR A 447 -33.81 31.42 -3.49
CA THR A 447 -32.93 32.23 -4.34
C THR A 447 -32.76 33.61 -3.72
N GLY A 448 -31.52 34.07 -3.57
CA GLY A 448 -31.19 35.40 -3.04
C GLY A 448 -30.28 35.34 -1.82
N THR A 449 -30.46 36.28 -0.91
CA THR A 449 -29.58 36.45 0.26
C THR A 449 -30.36 36.36 1.56
N GLY A 450 -29.90 35.53 2.50
CA GLY A 450 -30.42 35.49 3.86
C GLY A 450 -31.84 34.90 3.99
N ASN A 451 -32.28 34.09 3.03
CA ASN A 451 -33.60 33.46 3.12
C ASN A 451 -33.60 32.38 4.22
N THR A 452 -34.73 32.21 4.91
CA THR A 452 -34.92 31.10 5.85
C THR A 452 -36.20 30.36 5.51
N ALA A 453 -36.11 29.03 5.36
CA ALA A 453 -37.24 28.15 5.11
C ALA A 453 -37.19 27.00 6.13
N ILE A 454 -38.31 26.74 6.79
CA ILE A 454 -38.45 25.65 7.75
C ILE A 454 -39.69 24.85 7.34
N VAL A 455 -39.49 23.58 7.01
CA VAL A 455 -40.54 22.62 6.69
C VAL A 455 -40.56 21.58 7.81
N VAL A 456 -41.70 21.45 8.49
CA VAL A 456 -41.93 20.39 9.48
C VAL A 456 -43.19 19.63 9.07
N GLN A 457 -43.05 18.34 8.78
CA GLN A 457 -44.14 17.44 8.45
C GLN A 457 -44.09 16.25 9.43
N GLN A 458 -45.24 15.94 10.05
CA GLN A 458 -45.39 14.95 11.13
C GLN A 458 -46.59 14.05 10.88
#